data_AF-A0A235F9P1-F1
#
_entry.id   AF-A0A235F9P1-F1
#
_cell.length_a   1.000
_cell.length_b   1.000
_cell.length_c   1.000
_cell.angle_alpha   90.00
_cell.angle_beta   90.00
_cell.angle_gamma   90.00
#
_symmetry.space_group_name_H-M   'P 1'
#
loop_
_entity.id
_entity.type
_entity.pdbx_description
1 polymer ?
#
loop_
_entity_poly.entity_id
_entity_poly.type
_entity_poly.pdbx_seq_one_letter_code
_entity_poly.pdbx_strand_id
1 'polypeptide(L)' 'MKKMVKNWICPKCKCLDKEAYKEALQDYGLLISPMITNFEFRDFLHIQSIHVASKMLLRLKLPASGHTKGRKYKIPLN' A
#
# COMPACT_ATOMS: atom_id res chain seq x y z
N MET A 1 12.59 -15.59 -19.78
CA MET A 1 12.04 -15.27 -18.43
C MET A 1 10.97 -14.19 -18.57
N LYS A 2 9.67 -14.53 -18.47
CA LYS A 2 8.58 -13.54 -18.59
C LYS A 2 8.39 -12.83 -17.24
N LYS A 3 8.56 -11.51 -17.25
CA LYS A 3 8.25 -10.65 -16.10
C LYS A 3 6.74 -10.54 -15.98
N MET A 4 6.12 -11.42 -15.19
CA MET A 4 4.73 -11.23 -14.78
C MET A 4 4.69 -10.00 -13.89
N VAL A 5 4.06 -8.93 -14.38
CA VAL A 5 3.80 -7.73 -13.58
C VAL A 5 2.93 -8.20 -12.42
N LYS A 6 3.46 -8.12 -11.20
CA LYS A 6 2.77 -8.49 -9.95
C LYS A 6 1.56 -7.56 -9.78
N ASN A 7 0.47 -7.86 -10.46
CA ASN A 7 -0.80 -7.21 -10.24
C ASN A 7 -1.48 -7.95 -9.08
N TRP A 8 -2.17 -7.20 -8.23
CA TRP A 8 -3.08 -7.78 -7.25
C TRP A 8 -4.21 -8.44 -8.04
N ILE A 9 -4.22 -9.76 -8.06
CA ILE A 9 -5.23 -10.58 -8.73
C ILE A 9 -6.05 -11.19 -7.62
N CYS A 10 -7.34 -10.85 -7.56
CA CYS A 10 -8.24 -11.54 -6.67
C CYS A 10 -8.33 -13.02 -7.11
N PRO A 11 -8.01 -13.99 -6.25
CA PRO A 11 -8.02 -15.41 -6.62
C PRO A 11 -9.43 -15.92 -6.95
N LYS A 12 -10.47 -15.20 -6.52
CA LYS A 12 -11.87 -15.60 -6.69
C LYS A 12 -12.50 -15.08 -7.99
N CYS A 13 -12.24 -13.84 -8.37
CA CYS A 13 -12.83 -13.23 -9.57
C CYS A 13 -11.82 -12.96 -10.70
N LYS A 14 -10.51 -13.22 -10.48
CA LYS A 14 -9.42 -12.90 -11.42
C LYS A 14 -9.34 -11.43 -11.83
N CYS A 15 -10.10 -10.54 -11.17
CA CYS A 15 -10.06 -9.12 -11.44
C CYS A 15 -8.68 -8.57 -11.07
N LEU A 16 -8.10 -7.84 -12.03
CA LEU A 16 -6.87 -7.09 -11.86
C LEU A 16 -7.25 -5.78 -11.18
N ASP A 17 -7.33 -5.80 -9.86
CA ASP A 17 -7.65 -4.58 -9.16
C ASP A 17 -6.36 -3.79 -8.92
N LYS A 18 -6.15 -2.80 -9.79
CA LYS A 18 -5.04 -1.86 -9.68
C LYS A 18 -5.24 -0.86 -8.53
N GLU A 19 -6.40 -0.87 -7.88
CA GLU A 19 -6.80 0.11 -6.87
C GLU A 19 -7.28 -0.51 -5.56
N ALA A 20 -7.42 -1.83 -5.44
CA ALA A 20 -7.80 -2.52 -4.19
C ALA A 20 -6.90 -2.17 -2.99
N TYR A 21 -5.62 -1.85 -3.24
CA TYR A 21 -4.73 -1.39 -2.17
C TYR A 21 -5.07 0.02 -1.65
N LYS A 22 -5.86 0.83 -2.38
CA LYS A 22 -6.38 2.13 -1.91
C LYS A 22 -7.48 1.93 -0.89
N GLU A 23 -8.44 1.05 -1.18
CA GLU A 23 -9.55 0.72 -0.27
C GLU A 23 -9.01 0.09 1.02
N ALA A 24 -8.16 -0.92 0.88
CA ALA A 24 -7.51 -1.54 2.04
C ALA A 24 -6.70 -0.51 2.87
N LEU A 25 -6.09 0.48 2.23
CA LEU A 25 -5.40 1.55 2.95
C LEU A 25 -6.36 2.46 3.71
N GLN A 26 -7.53 2.76 3.15
CA GLN A 26 -8.58 3.52 3.85
C GLN A 26 -9.12 2.74 5.05
N ASP A 27 -9.34 1.43 4.89
CA ASP A 27 -9.76 0.54 5.98
C ASP A 27 -8.72 0.55 7.11
N TYR A 28 -7.43 0.46 6.79
CA TYR A 28 -6.36 0.64 7.78
C TYR A 28 -6.45 2.00 8.47
N GLY A 29 -6.70 3.06 7.70
CA GLY A 29 -6.88 4.43 8.18
C GLY A 29 -7.99 4.57 9.22
N LEU A 30 -9.12 3.90 8.99
CA LEU A 30 -10.31 3.94 9.82
C LEU A 30 -10.23 3.00 11.03
N LEU A 31 -9.62 1.82 10.87
CA LEU A 31 -9.60 0.75 11.87
C LEU A 31 -8.38 0.81 12.79
N ILE A 32 -7.23 1.26 12.28
CA ILE A 32 -5.93 1.13 12.96
C ILE A 32 -5.32 2.51 13.23
N SER A 33 -5.01 3.28 12.18
CA SER A 33 -4.35 4.58 12.35
C SER A 33 -4.42 5.43 11.07
N PRO A 34 -4.60 6.77 11.17
CA PRO A 34 -4.58 7.67 10.01
C PRO A 34 -3.19 7.85 9.39
N MET A 35 -2.15 7.30 10.02
CA MET A 35 -0.78 7.29 9.51
C MET A 35 -0.28 5.87 9.35
N ILE A 36 0.50 5.65 8.30
CA ILE A 36 1.07 4.33 8.02
C ILE A 36 2.52 4.45 7.59
N THR A 37 3.35 3.55 8.09
CA THR A 37 4.74 3.37 7.66
C THR A 37 4.83 2.37 6.51
N ASN A 38 5.96 2.33 5.81
CA ASN A 38 6.19 1.29 4.81
C ASN A 38 6.13 -0.13 5.41
N PHE A 39 6.60 -0.28 6.66
CA PHE A 39 6.56 -1.54 7.37
C PHE A 39 5.12 -2.01 7.61
N GLU A 40 4.29 -1.15 8.21
CA GLU A 40 2.87 -1.45 8.47
C GLU A 40 2.11 -1.71 7.17
N PHE A 41 2.35 -0.91 6.13
CA PHE A 41 1.73 -1.11 4.81
C PHE A 41 2.05 -2.50 4.23
N ARG A 42 3.29 -2.97 4.42
CA ARG A 42 3.70 -4.30 3.96
C ARG A 42 3.09 -5.41 4.78
N ASP A 43 3.06 -5.24 6.09
CA ASP A 43 2.52 -6.24 7.01
C ASP A 43 1.02 -6.44 6.74
N PHE A 44 0.29 -5.32 6.68
CA PHE A 44 -1.16 -5.29 6.44
C PHE A 44 -1.56 -5.84 5.06
N LEU A 45 -0.83 -5.48 4.00
CA LEU A 45 -1.11 -5.95 2.63
C LEU A 45 -0.33 -7.22 2.26
N HIS A 46 0.37 -7.85 3.21
CA HIS A 46 1.22 -9.02 2.98
C HIS A 46 2.23 -8.85 1.82
N ILE A 47 2.81 -7.66 1.67
CA ILE A 47 3.80 -7.35 0.64
C ILE A 47 5.20 -7.70 1.16
N GLN A 48 5.77 -8.77 0.60
CA GLN A 48 7.12 -9.21 0.95
C GLN A 48 8.24 -8.24 0.54
N SER A 49 8.04 -7.43 -0.51
CA SER A 49 9.08 -6.56 -1.06
C SER A 49 8.95 -5.11 -0.62
N ILE A 50 9.98 -4.59 0.05
CA ILE A 50 10.09 -3.17 0.41
C ILE A 50 10.01 -2.24 -0.80
N HIS A 51 10.63 -2.63 -1.91
CA HIS A 51 10.67 -1.81 -3.12
C HIS A 51 9.29 -1.72 -3.80
N VAL A 52 8.51 -2.80 -3.75
CA VAL A 52 7.14 -2.82 -4.28
C VAL A 52 6.25 -1.91 -3.44
N ALA A 53 6.29 -2.05 -2.11
CA ALA A 53 5.55 -1.20 -1.19
C ALA A 53 5.92 0.29 -1.34
N SER A 54 7.21 0.62 -1.39
CA SER A 54 7.67 2.00 -1.61
C SER A 54 7.15 2.57 -2.93
N LYS A 55 7.16 1.78 -4.01
CA LYS A 55 6.62 2.21 -5.31
C LYS A 55 5.11 2.44 -5.27
N MET A 56 4.36 1.60 -4.53
CA MET A 56 2.92 1.77 -4.34
C MET A 56 2.60 3.05 -3.56
N LEU A 57 3.28 3.27 -2.43
CA LEU A 57 3.14 4.48 -1.61
C LEU A 57 3.51 5.76 -2.38
N LEU A 58 4.55 5.70 -3.22
CA LEU A 58 4.91 6.80 -4.12
C LEU A 58 3.83 7.07 -5.17
N ARG A 59 3.22 6.04 -5.75
CA ARG A 59 2.12 6.18 -6.74
C ARG A 59 0.86 6.78 -6.13
N LEU A 60 0.59 6.49 -4.85
CA LEU A 60 -0.53 7.05 -4.10
C LEU A 60 -0.37 8.55 -3.83
N LYS A 61 0.83 9.13 -4.05
CA LYS A 61 1.14 10.55 -3.82
C LYS A 61 0.69 11.04 -2.44
N LEU A 62 0.80 10.18 -1.43
CA LEU A 62 0.37 10.50 -0.07
C LEU A 62 1.27 11.57 0.55
N PRO A 63 0.70 12.51 1.34
CA PRO A 63 1.50 13.41 2.16
C PRO A 63 2.33 12.57 3.12
N ALA A 64 3.65 12.73 3.08
CA ALA A 64 4.56 12.01 3.97
C ALA A 64 5.19 12.96 4.98
N SER A 65 5.33 12.48 6.21
CA SER A 65 6.04 13.17 7.29
C SER A 65 7.25 12.34 7.71
N GLY A 66 8.41 12.99 7.87
CA GLY A 66 9.67 12.36 8.21
C GLY A 66 10.57 12.05 7.00
N HIS A 67 11.89 12.06 7.23
CA HIS A 67 12.91 12.03 6.17
C HIS A 67 13.49 10.63 5.89
N THR A 68 13.43 9.70 6.84
CA THR A 68 14.18 8.43 6.75
C THR A 68 13.36 7.22 7.27
N LYS A 69 13.88 6.44 8.23
CA LYS A 69 13.27 5.20 8.75
C LYS A 69 11.91 5.41 9.42
N GLY A 70 11.64 6.63 9.88
CA GLY A 70 10.37 7.03 10.48
C GLY A 70 9.38 7.69 9.51
N ARG A 71 9.59 7.57 8.19
CA ARG A 71 8.68 8.17 7.21
C ARG A 71 7.30 7.53 7.34
N LYS A 72 6.33 8.35 7.72
CA LYS A 72 4.91 8.01 7.80
C LYS A 72 4.16 8.68 6.66
N TYR A 73 3.16 8.00 6.14
CA TYR A 73 2.29 8.48 5.09
C TYR A 73 0.92 8.73 5.69
N LYS A 74 0.35 9.91 5.45
CA LYS A 74 -1.01 10.25 5.87
C LYS A 74 -2.00 9.61 4.90
N ILE A 75 -2.91 8.82 5.45
CA ILE A 75 -3.97 8.17 4.66
C ILE A 75 -5.08 9.20 4.42
N PRO A 76 -5.49 9.44 3.16
CA PRO A 76 -6.66 10.24 2.87
C PRO A 76 -7.90 9.45 3.26
N LEU A 77 -8.57 9.92 4.31
CA LEU A 77 -9.93 9.50 4.64
C LEU A 77 -10.85 10.32 3.73
N ASN A 78 -11.70 9.64 2.95
CA ASN A 78 -12.75 10.30 2.17
C ASN A 78 -13.83 10.89 3.10
#